data_AF-A0ABD3MVD0-F1
#
_entry.id   AF-A0ABD3MVD0-F1
#
_cell.length_a   1.000
_cell.length_b   1.000
_cell.length_c   1.000
_cell.angle_alpha   90.00
_cell.angle_beta   90.00
_cell.angle_gamma   90.00
#
_symmetry.space_group_name_H-M   'P 1'
#
loop_
_entity.id
_entity.type
_entity.pdbx_description
1 polymer ?
#
loop_
_entity_poly.entity_id
_entity_poly.type
_entity_poly.pdbx_seq_one_letter_code
_entity_poly.pdbx_strand_id
1 'polypeptide(L)'
;MFSNNMMLAQLLQDMQDPEMMREAQKMMQDPAFQERMKQITERPEFQESMKKSQEMMKDEAKVKELEEQMKQRVADGEKQLEEFKKMSLEREAEEAAAAAAADGDQKPAGAAGGEIKKKKNQKPKTSSKKKGKGKK
;
A
#
# COMPACT_ATOMS: atom_id res chain seq x y z
N MET A 1 1.68 8.40 18.03
CA MET A 1 0.76 7.27 17.77
C MET A 1 -0.44 7.65 16.89
N PHE A 2 -0.37 8.74 16.11
CA PHE A 2 -1.50 9.24 15.31
C PHE A 2 -1.72 8.48 13.98
N SER A 3 -0.65 7.95 13.37
CA SER A 3 -0.73 7.32 12.05
C SER A 3 -1.54 6.03 11.98
N ASN A 4 -1.68 5.30 13.10
CA ASN A 4 -2.33 3.99 13.09
C ASN A 4 -3.86 4.10 13.02
N ASN A 5 -4.45 5.15 13.62
CA ASN A 5 -5.89 5.39 13.59
C ASN A 5 -6.33 5.98 12.23
N MET A 6 -5.55 6.93 11.72
CA MET A 6 -5.77 7.51 10.39
C MET A 6 -5.65 6.45 9.28
N MET A 7 -4.67 5.53 9.36
CA MET A 7 -4.55 4.41 8.42
C MET A 7 -5.74 3.45 8.49
N LEU A 8 -6.27 3.20 9.69
CA LEU A 8 -7.45 2.36 9.87
C LEU A 8 -8.71 3.01 9.28
N ALA A 9 -8.90 4.31 9.50
CA ALA A 9 -9.99 5.09 8.92
C ALA A 9 -9.88 5.17 7.39
N GLN A 10 -8.68 5.42 6.86
CA GLN A 10 -8.40 5.40 5.43
C GLN A 10 -8.68 4.01 4.84
N LEU A 11 -8.24 2.93 5.49
CA LEU A 11 -8.53 1.56 5.07
C LEU A 11 -10.04 1.27 5.07
N LEU A 12 -10.78 1.76 6.06
CA LEU A 12 -12.25 1.62 6.09
C LEU A 12 -12.92 2.41 4.96
N GLN A 13 -12.37 3.57 4.60
CA GLN A 13 -12.84 4.39 3.49
C GLN A 13 -12.53 3.71 2.15
N ASP A 14 -11.33 3.16 1.98
CA ASP A 14 -10.93 2.38 0.80
C ASP A 14 -11.72 1.06 0.69
N MET A 15 -12.08 0.43 1.81
CA MET A 15 -12.97 -0.73 1.80
C MET A 15 -14.42 -0.38 1.47
N GLN A 16 -14.85 0.87 1.65
CA GLN A 16 -16.17 1.31 1.17
C GLN A 16 -16.16 1.54 -0.36
N ASP A 17 -14.97 1.71 -0.95
CA ASP A 17 -14.82 1.87 -2.38
C ASP A 17 -14.92 0.50 -3.09
N PRO A 18 -15.95 0.31 -3.94
CA PRO A 18 -16.19 -0.99 -4.59
C PRO A 18 -15.11 -1.38 -5.60
N GLU A 19 -14.32 -0.43 -6.12
CA GLU A 19 -13.23 -0.72 -7.03
C GLU A 19 -12.01 -1.26 -6.28
N MET A 20 -11.65 -0.63 -5.16
CA MET A 20 -10.60 -1.11 -4.26
C MET A 20 -10.97 -2.47 -3.65
N MET A 21 -12.24 -2.70 -3.27
CA MET A 21 -12.68 -4.01 -2.80
C MET A 21 -12.54 -5.10 -3.87
N ARG A 22 -12.82 -4.80 -5.14
CA ARG A 22 -12.61 -5.77 -6.24
C ARG A 22 -11.14 -6.06 -6.46
N GLU A 23 -10.28 -5.05 -6.40
CA GLU A 23 -8.84 -5.24 -6.55
C GLU A 23 -8.25 -6.05 -5.38
N ALA A 24 -8.65 -5.73 -4.15
CA ALA A 24 -8.30 -6.51 -2.97
C ALA A 24 -8.82 -7.96 -3.07
N GLN A 25 -10.06 -8.17 -3.53
CA GLN A 25 -10.59 -9.51 -3.79
C GLN A 25 -9.80 -10.25 -4.87
N LYS A 26 -9.33 -9.55 -5.89
CA LYS A 26 -8.52 -10.13 -6.96
C LYS A 26 -7.14 -10.54 -6.44
N MET A 27 -6.53 -9.74 -5.57
CA MET A 27 -5.28 -10.11 -4.87
C MET A 27 -5.50 -11.25 -3.87
N MET A 28 -6.63 -11.29 -3.16
CA MET A 28 -6.94 -12.41 -2.25
C MET A 28 -7.20 -13.72 -2.99
N GLN A 29 -7.75 -13.65 -4.20
CA GLN A 29 -7.95 -14.79 -5.08
C GLN A 29 -6.67 -15.20 -5.83
N ASP A 30 -5.60 -14.42 -5.74
CA ASP A 30 -4.34 -14.75 -6.37
C ASP A 30 -3.72 -16.02 -5.72
N PRO A 31 -3.29 -17.00 -6.51
CA PRO A 31 -2.74 -18.25 -5.98
C PRO A 31 -1.47 -18.03 -5.15
N ALA A 32 -0.63 -17.04 -5.49
CA ALA A 32 0.57 -16.75 -4.71
C ALA A 32 0.22 -16.15 -3.35
N PHE A 33 -0.87 -15.37 -3.28
CA PHE A 33 -1.41 -14.87 -2.02
C PHE A 33 -2.01 -16.02 -1.20
N GLN A 34 -2.79 -16.91 -1.81
CA GLN A 34 -3.35 -18.07 -1.13
C GLN A 34 -2.28 -19.02 -0.58
N GLU A 35 -1.20 -19.25 -1.32
CA GLU A 35 -0.06 -20.05 -0.84
C GLU A 35 0.62 -19.38 0.35
N ARG A 36 0.85 -18.07 0.31
CA ARG A 36 1.39 -17.33 1.47
C ARG A 36 0.43 -17.37 2.66
N MET A 37 -0.86 -17.19 2.42
CA MET A 37 -1.90 -17.24 3.44
C MET A 37 -1.91 -18.62 4.09
N LYS A 38 -1.86 -19.70 3.30
CA LYS A 38 -1.75 -21.08 3.79
C LYS A 38 -0.51 -21.27 4.65
N GLN A 39 0.66 -20.87 4.15
CA GLN A 39 1.91 -20.96 4.91
C GLN A 39 1.86 -20.19 6.24
N ILE A 40 1.18 -19.04 6.27
CA ILE A 40 0.98 -18.26 7.50
C ILE A 40 -0.01 -18.99 8.43
N THR A 41 -1.13 -19.48 7.91
CA THR A 41 -2.16 -20.18 8.68
C THR A 41 -1.71 -21.53 9.24
N GLU A 42 -0.74 -22.15 8.58
CA GLU A 42 -0.09 -23.38 9.05
C GLU A 42 0.93 -23.12 10.16
N ARG A 43 1.34 -21.86 10.40
CA ARG A 43 2.23 -21.55 11.52
C ARG A 43 1.50 -21.72 12.86
N PRO A 44 2.14 -22.33 13.86
CA PRO A 44 1.55 -22.52 15.18
C PRO A 44 1.18 -21.20 15.85
N GLU A 45 2.00 -20.15 15.68
CA GLU A 45 1.73 -18.80 16.21
C GLU A 45 0.44 -18.20 15.66
N PHE A 46 0.13 -18.47 14.38
CA PHE A 46 -1.10 -18.02 13.76
C PHE A 46 -2.29 -18.81 14.28
N GLN A 47 -2.17 -20.13 14.42
CA GLN A 47 -3.24 -20.98 14.96
C GLN A 47 -3.56 -20.64 16.42
N GLU A 48 -2.55 -20.37 17.25
CA GLU A 48 -2.74 -19.90 18.62
C GLU A 48 -3.42 -18.52 18.65
N SER A 49 -2.95 -17.59 17.81
CA SER A 49 -3.60 -16.27 17.68
C SER A 49 -5.04 -16.40 17.21
N MET A 50 -5.33 -17.26 16.24
CA MET A 50 -6.67 -17.48 15.71
C MET A 50 -7.59 -18.12 16.75
N LYS A 51 -7.10 -19.08 17.54
CA LYS A 51 -7.85 -19.63 18.67
C LYS A 51 -8.14 -18.57 19.72
N LYS A 52 -7.15 -17.75 20.08
CA LYS A 52 -7.31 -16.65 21.04
C LYS A 52 -8.28 -15.58 20.53
N SER A 53 -8.21 -15.26 19.24
CA SER A 53 -9.15 -14.36 18.58
C SER A 53 -10.55 -14.96 18.52
N GLN A 54 -10.72 -16.26 18.25
CA GLN A 54 -12.01 -16.93 18.33
C GLN A 54 -12.58 -16.92 19.75
N GLU A 55 -11.75 -17.13 20.76
CA GLU A 55 -12.18 -17.10 22.15
C GLU A 55 -12.63 -15.69 22.54
N MET A 56 -11.87 -14.67 22.15
CA MET A 56 -12.27 -13.26 22.30
C MET A 56 -13.52 -12.89 21.49
N MET A 57 -13.73 -13.49 20.31
CA MET A 57 -14.93 -13.28 19.49
C MET A 57 -16.18 -13.98 20.03
N LYS A 58 -16.02 -15.04 20.82
CA LYS A 58 -17.13 -15.73 21.50
C LYS A 58 -17.59 -14.97 22.73
N ASP A 59 -16.72 -14.17 23.34
CA ASP A 59 -17.07 -13.24 24.40
C ASP A 59 -17.76 -11.99 23.79
N GLU A 60 -19.09 -12.02 23.63
CA GLU A 60 -19.88 -10.88 23.13
C GLU A 60 -19.58 -9.55 23.86
N ALA A 61 -19.28 -9.61 25.17
CA ALA A 61 -18.88 -8.45 25.95
C ALA A 61 -17.53 -7.84 25.48
N LYS A 62 -16.53 -8.68 25.20
CA LYS A 62 -15.24 -8.22 24.68
C LYS A 62 -15.34 -7.79 23.23
N VAL A 63 -16.16 -8.46 22.41
CA VAL A 63 -16.43 -8.04 21.03
C VAL A 63 -17.03 -6.65 21.04
N LYS A 64 -18.03 -6.40 21.87
CA LYS A 64 -18.69 -5.09 21.95
C LYS A 64 -17.74 -4.00 22.42
N GLU A 65 -16.92 -4.27 23.43
CA GLU A 65 -15.87 -3.34 23.88
C GLU A 65 -14.84 -3.07 22.77
N LEU A 66 -14.39 -4.11 22.06
CA LEU A 66 -13.44 -3.99 20.95
C LEU A 66 -14.06 -3.19 19.80
N GLU A 67 -15.31 -3.44 19.45
CA GLU A 67 -16.05 -2.77 18.39
C GLU A 67 -16.25 -1.29 18.73
N GLU A 68 -16.58 -0.98 19.98
CA GLU A 68 -16.71 0.40 20.45
C GLU A 68 -15.37 1.12 20.45
N GLN A 69 -14.30 0.46 20.90
CA GLN A 69 -12.94 0.99 20.87
C GLN A 69 -12.43 1.19 19.43
N MET A 70 -12.78 0.28 18.52
CA MET A 70 -12.47 0.38 17.10
C MET A 70 -13.25 1.54 16.47
N LYS A 71 -14.54 1.65 16.75
CA LYS A 71 -15.39 2.74 16.27
C LYS A 71 -14.90 4.11 16.77
N GLN A 72 -14.47 4.20 18.02
CA GLN A 72 -13.86 5.41 18.56
C GLN A 72 -12.55 5.75 17.83
N ARG A 73 -11.67 4.78 17.60
CA ARG A 73 -10.42 5.00 16.85
C ARG A 73 -10.65 5.37 15.39
N VAL A 74 -11.66 4.78 14.75
CA VAL A 74 -12.06 5.14 13.38
C VAL A 74 -12.59 6.57 13.36
N ALA A 75 -13.52 6.92 14.25
CA ALA A 75 -14.07 8.27 14.30
C ALA A 75 -13.02 9.34 14.59
N ASP A 76 -12.04 9.04 15.46
CA ASP A 76 -10.91 9.94 15.72
C ASP A 76 -9.99 10.04 14.50
N GLY A 77 -9.75 8.90 13.82
CA GLY A 77 -9.00 8.84 12.57
C GLY A 77 -9.66 9.61 11.43
N GLU A 78 -10.98 9.51 11.27
CA GLU A 78 -11.76 10.23 10.25
C GLU A 78 -11.69 11.74 10.48
N LYS A 79 -11.87 12.21 11.72
CA LYS A 79 -11.72 13.64 12.05
C LYS A 79 -10.33 14.16 11.69
N GLN A 80 -9.28 13.42 12.05
CA GLN A 80 -7.91 13.80 11.71
C GLN A 80 -7.66 13.76 10.21
N LEU A 81 -8.27 12.82 9.50
CA LEU A 81 -8.14 12.68 8.05
C LEU A 81 -8.87 13.81 7.32
N GLU A 82 -10.03 14.26 7.83
CA GLU A 82 -10.70 15.47 7.35
C GLU A 82 -9.90 16.74 7.64
N GLU A 83 -9.37 16.91 8.85
CA GLU A 83 -8.50 18.05 9.17
C GLU A 83 -7.23 18.05 8.31
N PHE A 84 -6.63 16.88 8.09
CA PHE A 84 -5.46 16.74 7.23
C PHE A 84 -5.78 17.02 5.76
N LYS A 85 -6.92 16.51 5.24
CA LYS A 85 -7.40 16.82 3.89
C LYS A 85 -7.65 18.31 3.73
N LYS A 86 -8.30 18.94 4.70
CA LYS A 86 -8.56 20.38 4.71
C LYS A 86 -7.26 21.19 4.73
N MET A 87 -6.33 20.86 5.63
CA MET A 87 -5.03 21.53 5.72
C MET A 87 -4.16 21.30 4.48
N SER A 88 -4.23 20.11 3.87
CA SER A 88 -3.54 19.80 2.61
C SER A 88 -4.15 20.57 1.45
N LEU A 89 -5.47 20.68 1.35
CA LEU A 89 -6.15 21.48 0.33
C LEU A 89 -5.87 22.98 0.48
N GLU A 90 -5.84 23.50 1.72
CA GLU A 90 -5.53 24.90 1.99
C GLU A 90 -4.05 25.21 1.66
N ARG A 91 -3.15 24.30 2.00
CA ARG A 91 -1.72 24.41 1.68
C ARG A 91 -1.44 24.22 0.19
N GLU A 92 -2.13 23.31 -0.48
CA GLU A 92 -2.03 23.09 -1.92
C GLU A 92 -2.64 24.26 -2.70
N ALA A 93 -3.72 24.87 -2.20
CA ALA A 93 -4.26 26.11 -2.75
C ALA A 93 -3.35 27.31 -2.52
N GLU A 94 -2.69 27.42 -1.36
CA GLU A 94 -1.70 28.46 -1.08
C GLU A 94 -0.40 28.25 -1.89
N GLU A 95 0.04 27.01 -2.08
CA GLU A 95 1.18 26.65 -2.91
C GLU A 95 0.88 26.82 -4.41
N ALA A 96 -0.34 26.51 -4.87
CA ALA A 96 -0.80 26.80 -6.22
C ALA A 96 -0.96 28.31 -6.47
N ALA A 97 -1.42 29.07 -5.47
CA ALA A 97 -1.47 30.54 -5.54
C ALA A 97 -0.08 31.17 -5.51
N ALA A 98 0.86 30.63 -4.73
CA ALA A 98 2.25 31.06 -4.70
C ALA A 98 3.01 30.67 -6.00
N ALA A 99 2.71 29.51 -6.59
CA ALA A 99 3.23 29.11 -7.89
C ALA A 99 2.66 29.98 -9.03
N ALA A 100 1.38 30.35 -8.97
CA ALA A 100 0.76 31.29 -9.92
C ALA A 100 1.30 32.73 -9.77
N ALA A 101 1.75 33.14 -8.57
CA ALA A 101 2.41 34.42 -8.35
C ALA A 101 3.90 34.43 -8.77
N ALA A 102 4.54 33.26 -8.88
CA ALA A 102 5.92 33.11 -9.35
C ALA A 102 6.04 33.00 -10.88
N ASP A 103 4.98 32.63 -11.60
CA ASP A 103 4.94 32.54 -13.07
C ASP A 103 4.60 33.89 -13.74
N GLY A 104 5.22 34.98 -13.26
CA GLY A 104 5.03 36.35 -13.76
C GLY A 104 6.21 36.93 -14.53
N ASP A 105 7.38 36.28 -14.53
CA ASP A 105 8.57 36.80 -15.23
C ASP A 105 9.61 35.70 -15.53
N GLN A 106 9.36 34.90 -16.58
CA GLN A 106 10.37 34.63 -17.61
C GLN A 106 9.82 33.86 -18.81
N LYS A 107 9.88 34.55 -19.95
CA LYS A 107 9.53 34.15 -21.32
C LYS A 107 10.26 32.89 -21.81
N PRO A 108 9.65 32.06 -22.68
CA PRO A 108 10.22 30.82 -23.19
C PRO A 108 11.23 31.06 -24.34
N ALA A 109 12.44 30.55 -24.16
CA ALA A 109 13.43 30.27 -25.20
C ALA A 109 14.46 29.32 -24.55
N GLY A 110 14.76 28.11 -25.00
CA GLY A 110 14.70 27.53 -26.32
C GLY A 110 15.98 26.70 -26.45
N ALA A 111 15.87 25.37 -26.42
CA ALA A 111 16.86 24.41 -26.92
C ALA A 111 16.24 23.01 -26.72
N ALA A 112 15.57 22.43 -27.72
CA ALA A 112 16.19 21.71 -28.83
C ALA A 112 17.12 20.58 -28.35
N GLY A 113 16.69 19.34 -28.62
CA GLY A 113 17.57 18.23 -28.96
C GLY A 113 18.50 17.72 -27.85
N GLY A 114 17.98 16.85 -26.99
CA GLY A 114 18.76 16.13 -25.97
C GLY A 114 18.50 14.63 -25.98
N GLU A 115 18.65 14.02 -27.15
CA GLU A 115 19.12 12.64 -27.35
C GLU A 115 18.69 11.56 -26.35
N ILE A 116 17.66 10.79 -26.75
CA ILE A 116 17.40 9.44 -26.26
C ILE A 116 18.62 8.56 -26.61
N LYS A 117 19.62 8.51 -25.73
CA LYS A 117 20.70 7.52 -25.83
C LYS A 117 20.16 6.15 -25.42
N LYS A 118 19.68 5.43 -26.43
CA LYS A 118 19.75 3.96 -26.52
C LYS A 118 21.12 3.48 -26.02
N LYS A 119 21.17 2.83 -24.86
CA LYS A 119 22.19 1.79 -24.60
C LYS A 119 21.55 0.42 -24.79
N LYS A 120 21.54 0.06 -26.06
CA LYS A 120 21.41 -1.28 -26.62
C LYS A 120 22.42 -2.22 -25.96
N ASN A 121 22.05 -3.50 -25.86
CA ASN A 121 22.91 -4.68 -25.70
C ASN A 121 23.60 -4.92 -24.35
N GLN A 122 23.06 -5.87 -23.59
CA GLN A 122 23.75 -7.15 -23.37
C GLN A 122 22.74 -8.22 -22.91
N LYS A 123 22.16 -8.92 -23.90
CA LYS A 123 21.64 -10.29 -23.73
C LYS A 123 22.71 -11.25 -24.27
N PRO A 124 22.51 -12.56 -24.07
CA PRO A 124 23.24 -13.45 -23.18
C PRO A 124 24.57 -13.93 -23.78
N LYS A 125 25.61 -14.15 -22.96
CA LYS A 125 26.70 -15.03 -23.37
C LYS A 125 26.32 -16.47 -23.07
N THR A 126 25.66 -17.09 -24.04
CA THR A 126 25.89 -18.51 -24.31
C THR A 126 27.39 -18.67 -24.64
N SER A 127 28.08 -19.51 -23.88
CA SER A 127 29.24 -20.22 -24.43
C SER A 127 29.36 -21.56 -23.74
N SER A 128 28.83 -22.55 -24.44
CA SER A 128 29.28 -23.93 -24.34
C SER A 128 30.80 -24.00 -24.45
N LYS A 129 31.45 -24.60 -23.46
CA LYS A 129 32.68 -25.36 -23.64
C LYS A 129 32.48 -26.68 -22.88
N LYS A 130 31.78 -27.64 -23.49
CA LYS A 130 32.30 -28.67 -24.39
C LYS A 130 33.46 -29.45 -23.77
N LYS A 131 33.12 -30.70 -23.42
CA LYS A 131 33.93 -31.93 -23.42
C LYS A 131 35.06 -32.04 -22.40
N GLY A 132 34.92 -33.09 -21.58
CA GLY A 132 35.96 -34.13 -21.54
C GLY A 132 36.00 -34.92 -20.24
N LYS A 133 35.69 -36.22 -20.36
CA LYS A 133 36.39 -37.38 -19.74
C LYS A 133 36.64 -37.30 -18.22
N GLY A 134 36.15 -38.18 -17.36
CA GLY A 134 35.83 -39.59 -17.50
C GLY A 134 36.32 -40.30 -16.23
N LYS A 135 35.79 -41.51 -15.95
CA LYS A 135 36.41 -42.62 -15.19
C LYS A 135 37.24 -42.20 -13.95
N LYS A 136 36.84 -42.49 -12.72
CA LYS A 136 36.80 -43.82 -12.09
C LYS A 136 36.46 -43.61 -10.61
#